data_AF-A0A373PUI5-F1
#
_entry.id   AF-A0A373PUI5-F1
#
_cell.length_a   1.000
_cell.length_b   1.000
_cell.length_c   1.000
_cell.angle_alpha   90.00
_cell.angle_beta   90.00
_cell.angle_gamma   90.00
#
_symmetry.space_group_name_H-M   'P 1'
#
loop_
_entity.id
_entity.type
_entity.pdbx_description
1 polymer ?
#
loop_
_entity_poly.entity_id
_entity_poly.type
_entity_poly.pdbx_seq_one_letter_code
_entity_poly.pdbx_strand_id
1 'polypeptide(L)'
;MLISILFVSIIIVYGFIGLKKGGIKSIGGLISMILSFILSRCLAIPVTQYVCNESGISDKISSFIQSINGSVFLNGNAFNLGFVNLSDPANQMINSVNNVVNLSAEKLLSSFVMILLFSLFMFIFGLIIHLISSAVKIVPLGEKLDKAIGFISGVVKGLIMAIIVYFILYTVNMIPNVHIPLDNIVLNNVMQMIGGF
;
A
#
# COMPACT_ATOMS: atom_id res chain seq x y z
N MET A 1 12.02 -33.49 -0.88
CA MET A 1 12.23 -33.85 0.54
C MET A 1 12.76 -32.68 1.37
N LEU A 2 13.87 -32.03 0.97
CA LEU A 2 14.43 -30.86 1.67
C LEU A 2 13.45 -29.68 1.82
N ILE A 3 12.73 -29.32 0.76
CA ILE A 3 11.74 -28.23 0.79
C ILE A 3 10.62 -28.51 1.80
N SER A 4 10.16 -29.76 1.88
CA SER A 4 9.08 -30.18 2.78
C SER A 4 9.53 -30.12 4.24
N ILE A 5 10.77 -30.54 4.52
CA ILE A 5 11.39 -30.44 5.86
C ILE A 5 11.53 -28.97 6.28
N LEU A 6 11.90 -28.09 5.35
CA LEU A 6 11.99 -26.64 5.59
C LEU A 6 10.62 -26.05 5.98
N PHE A 7 9.55 -26.39 5.27
CA PHE A 7 8.20 -25.92 5.64
C PHE A 7 7.73 -26.42 7.00
N VAL A 8 7.94 -27.71 7.30
CA VAL A 8 7.60 -28.28 8.60
C VAL A 8 8.38 -27.58 9.73
N SER A 9 9.66 -27.29 9.52
CA SER A 9 10.49 -26.57 10.50
C SER A 9 9.99 -25.15 10.76
N ILE A 10 9.55 -24.41 9.72
CA ILE A 10 8.96 -23.07 9.87
C ILE A 10 7.69 -23.13 10.72
N ILE A 11 6.79 -24.08 10.45
CA ILE A 11 5.53 -24.21 11.19
C ILE A 11 5.79 -24.51 12.67
N ILE A 12 6.73 -25.42 12.97
CA ILE A 12 7.11 -25.77 14.34
C ILE A 12 7.71 -24.55 15.07
N VAL A 13 8.64 -23.85 14.44
CA VAL A 13 9.28 -22.65 15.01
C VAL A 13 8.24 -21.57 15.30
N TYR A 14 7.33 -21.30 14.37
CA TYR A 14 6.25 -20.33 14.58
C TYR A 14 5.23 -20.78 15.64
N GLY A 15 4.98 -22.08 15.78
CA GLY A 15 4.20 -22.67 16.87
C GLY A 15 4.84 -22.41 18.24
N PHE A 16 6.16 -22.61 18.37
CA PHE A 16 6.91 -22.31 19.60
C PHE A 16 6.97 -20.81 19.90
N ILE A 17 7.13 -19.96 18.88
CA ILE A 17 7.04 -18.50 19.05
C ILE A 17 5.63 -18.12 19.56
N GLY A 18 4.58 -18.76 19.04
CA GLY A 18 3.20 -18.59 19.50
C GLY A 18 3.02 -18.97 20.98
N LEU A 19 3.60 -20.09 21.42
CA LEU A 19 3.61 -20.52 22.82
C LEU A 19 4.28 -19.49 23.75
N LYS A 20 5.40 -18.90 23.31
CA LYS A 20 6.16 -17.94 24.12
C LYS A 20 5.51 -16.54 24.16
N LYS A 21 4.80 -16.16 23.10
CA LYS A 21 4.18 -14.83 22.94
C LYS A 21 2.78 -14.72 23.59
N GLY A 22 2.09 -15.85 23.76
CA GLY A 22 0.71 -15.93 24.28
C GLY A 22 -0.34 -15.76 23.17
N GLY A 23 -1.43 -16.53 23.26
CA GLY A 23 -2.53 -16.56 22.30
C GLY A 23 -3.31 -15.28 22.22
N ILE A 24 -3.60 -14.68 23.36
CA ILE A 24 -4.35 -13.42 23.46
C ILE A 24 -3.60 -12.29 22.76
N LYS A 25 -2.27 -12.23 22.94
CA LYS A 25 -1.44 -11.23 22.26
C LYS A 25 -1.37 -11.48 20.76
N SER A 26 -1.31 -12.75 20.34
CA SER A 26 -1.18 -13.11 18.92
C SER A 26 -2.49 -12.95 18.14
N ILE A 27 -3.62 -13.41 18.69
CA ILE A 27 -4.97 -13.32 18.11
C ILE A 27 -5.49 -11.89 18.24
N GLY A 28 -5.32 -11.27 19.41
CA GLY A 28 -5.64 -9.86 19.59
C GLY A 28 -4.96 -9.01 18.53
N GLY A 29 -3.68 -9.23 18.25
CA GLY A 29 -2.96 -8.52 17.18
C GLY A 29 -3.59 -8.66 15.78
N LEU A 30 -4.10 -9.84 15.43
CA LEU A 30 -4.80 -10.06 14.16
C LEU A 30 -6.16 -9.36 14.14
N ILE A 31 -6.93 -9.48 15.23
CA ILE A 31 -8.22 -8.81 15.38
C ILE A 31 -8.05 -7.29 15.33
N SER A 32 -7.05 -6.73 16.02
CA SER A 32 -6.76 -5.30 15.96
C SER A 32 -6.42 -4.85 14.55
N MET A 33 -5.65 -5.65 13.79
CA MET A 33 -5.31 -5.28 12.42
C MET A 33 -6.56 -5.18 11.55
N ILE A 34 -7.47 -6.16 11.62
CA ILE A 34 -8.71 -6.18 10.85
C ILE A 34 -9.64 -5.03 11.29
N LEU A 35 -9.81 -4.85 12.60
CA LEU A 35 -10.69 -3.83 13.16
C LEU A 35 -10.20 -2.41 12.87
N SER A 36 -8.88 -2.16 13.00
CA SER A 36 -8.24 -0.90 12.60
C SER A 36 -8.41 -0.60 11.13
N PHE A 37 -8.32 -1.63 10.28
CA PHE A 37 -8.49 -1.45 8.84
C PHE A 37 -9.92 -1.03 8.48
N ILE A 38 -10.92 -1.72 9.05
CA ILE A 38 -12.34 -1.39 8.83
C ILE A 38 -12.67 0.01 9.35
N LEU A 39 -12.23 0.35 10.58
CA LEU A 39 -12.46 1.68 11.14
C LEU A 39 -11.75 2.77 10.34
N SER A 40 -10.48 2.55 9.95
CA SER A 40 -9.75 3.51 9.12
C SER A 40 -10.48 3.77 7.81
N ARG A 41 -10.97 2.73 7.14
CA ARG A 41 -11.77 2.89 5.90
C ARG A 41 -13.06 3.67 6.12
N CYS A 42 -13.76 3.41 7.22
CA CYS A 42 -15.03 4.07 7.53
C CYS A 42 -14.83 5.55 7.88
N LEU A 43 -13.74 5.89 8.58
CA LEU A 43 -13.48 7.27 9.02
C LEU A 43 -12.63 8.08 8.04
N ALA A 44 -11.90 7.46 7.11
CA ALA A 44 -11.05 8.19 6.16
C ALA A 44 -11.85 9.22 5.36
N ILE A 45 -13.08 8.90 4.91
CA ILE A 45 -13.92 9.83 4.13
C ILE A 45 -14.30 11.07 4.95
N PRO A 46 -15.00 10.97 6.10
CA PRO A 46 -15.41 12.14 6.87
C PRO A 46 -14.20 12.93 7.41
N VAL A 47 -13.11 12.26 7.79
CA VAL A 47 -11.91 12.94 8.28
C VAL A 47 -11.19 13.69 7.17
N THR A 48 -11.10 13.12 5.95
CA THR A 48 -10.50 13.83 4.80
C THR A 48 -11.32 15.08 4.47
N GLN A 49 -12.66 14.98 4.46
CA GLN A 49 -13.53 16.13 4.20
C GLN A 49 -13.36 17.23 5.26
N TYR A 50 -13.28 16.85 6.53
CA TYR A 50 -13.02 17.80 7.62
C TYR A 50 -11.67 18.51 7.43
N VAL A 51 -10.61 17.75 7.15
CA VAL A 51 -9.28 18.32 6.89
C VAL A 51 -9.31 19.25 5.69
N CYS A 52 -9.92 18.87 4.56
CA CYS A 52 -10.00 19.74 3.37
C CYS A 52 -10.73 21.06 3.65
N ASN A 53 -11.81 21.02 4.42
CA ASN A 53 -12.64 22.19 4.70
C ASN A 53 -12.00 23.15 5.70
N GLU A 54 -11.28 22.64 6.71
CA GLU A 54 -10.77 23.45 7.81
C GLU A 54 -9.31 23.87 7.63
N SER A 55 -8.50 23.09 6.91
CA SER A 55 -7.06 23.38 6.73
C SER A 55 -6.76 24.37 5.60
N GLY A 56 -7.75 24.71 4.77
CA GLY A 56 -7.56 25.50 3.55
C GLY A 56 -6.61 24.84 2.54
N ILE A 57 -6.32 23.54 2.68
CA ILE A 57 -5.46 22.79 1.76
C ILE A 57 -6.04 22.82 0.34
N SER A 58 -7.36 22.77 0.21
CA SER A 58 -8.05 22.91 -1.08
C SER A 58 -7.71 24.25 -1.77
N ASP A 59 -7.75 25.35 -1.02
CA ASP A 59 -7.42 26.69 -1.54
C ASP A 59 -5.95 26.82 -1.92
N LYS A 60 -5.05 26.19 -1.16
CA LYS A 60 -3.61 26.15 -1.47
C LYS A 60 -3.29 25.31 -2.70
N ILE A 61 -3.98 24.18 -2.88
CA ILE A 61 -3.85 23.34 -4.08
C ILE A 61 -4.40 24.10 -5.28
N SER A 62 -5.57 24.71 -5.17
CA SER A 62 -6.20 25.50 -6.23
C SER A 62 -5.31 26.67 -6.68
N SER A 63 -4.77 27.44 -5.73
CA SER A 63 -3.85 28.54 -6.03
C SER A 63 -2.52 28.07 -6.64
N PHE A 64 -1.98 26.93 -6.22
CA PHE A 64 -0.79 26.33 -6.82
C PHE A 64 -1.02 25.89 -8.27
N ILE A 65 -2.16 25.22 -8.54
CA ILE A 65 -2.55 24.83 -9.90
C ILE A 65 -2.73 26.07 -10.79
N GLN A 66 -3.39 27.11 -10.27
CA GLN A 66 -3.59 28.36 -10.99
C GLN A 66 -2.25 29.05 -11.32
N SER A 67 -1.27 28.98 -10.41
CA SER A 67 0.09 29.47 -10.64
C SER A 67 0.82 28.69 -11.74
N ILE A 68 0.70 27.35 -11.75
CA ILE A 68 1.27 26.50 -12.81
C ILE A 68 0.63 26.85 -14.17
N ASN A 69 -0.70 26.89 -14.25
CA ASN A 69 -1.39 27.20 -15.51
C ASN A 69 -1.03 28.60 -16.00
N GLY A 70 -0.99 29.60 -15.12
CA GLY A 70 -0.52 30.94 -15.46
C GLY A 70 0.88 30.91 -16.07
N SER A 71 1.81 30.15 -15.48
CA SER A 71 3.19 30.03 -15.98
C SER A 71 3.31 29.29 -17.32
N VAL A 72 2.54 28.22 -17.53
CA VAL A 72 2.57 27.41 -18.77
C VAL A 72 1.94 28.17 -19.94
N PHE A 73 0.86 28.91 -19.71
CA PHE A 73 0.23 29.75 -20.73
C PHE A 73 1.04 31.03 -21.01
N LEU A 74 1.68 31.65 -20.02
CA LEU A 74 2.57 32.79 -20.25
C LEU A 74 3.82 32.41 -21.06
N ASN A 75 4.35 31.19 -20.87
CA ASN A 75 5.54 30.72 -21.58
C ASN A 75 5.22 30.10 -22.97
N GLY A 76 3.95 29.76 -23.24
CA GLY A 76 3.48 29.26 -24.55
C GLY A 76 3.08 30.36 -25.54
N ASN A 77 2.85 31.58 -25.07
CA ASN A 77 2.29 32.68 -25.87
C ASN A 77 3.33 33.57 -26.57
N ALA A 78 4.53 33.04 -26.84
CA ALA A 78 5.52 33.68 -27.73
C ALA A 78 5.25 33.44 -29.23
N PHE A 79 4.14 32.78 -29.60
CA PHE A 79 3.72 32.63 -31.00
C PHE A 79 2.38 33.32 -31.24
N ASN A 80 2.47 34.59 -31.64
CA ASN A 80 1.36 35.42 -32.08
C ASN A 80 0.93 34.96 -33.48
N LEU A 81 -0.17 34.21 -33.57
CA LEU A 81 -0.92 34.04 -34.80
C LEU A 81 -2.38 34.41 -34.54
N GLY A 82 -2.89 35.27 -35.42
CA GLY A 82 -4.09 36.06 -35.26
C GLY A 82 -5.34 35.27 -34.88
N PHE A 83 -6.15 35.91 -34.04
CA PHE A 83 -7.62 35.86 -34.02
C PHE A 83 -8.24 34.50 -34.30
N VAL A 84 -8.20 33.61 -33.32
CA VAL A 84 -9.33 32.71 -33.06
C VAL A 84 -9.70 32.90 -31.61
N ASN A 85 -10.95 33.29 -31.35
CA ASN A 85 -11.49 33.47 -30.00
C ASN A 85 -11.66 32.07 -29.38
N LEU A 86 -10.55 31.44 -28.97
CA LEU A 86 -10.50 30.12 -28.30
C LEU A 86 -10.88 30.20 -26.82
N SER A 87 -11.36 31.35 -26.33
CA SER A 87 -11.60 31.60 -24.91
C SER A 87 -12.49 30.54 -24.27
N ASP A 88 -13.52 30.05 -24.94
CA ASP A 88 -14.41 29.01 -24.41
C ASP A 88 -13.80 27.60 -24.39
N PRO A 89 -13.29 27.03 -25.50
CA PRO A 89 -12.69 25.68 -25.48
C PRO A 89 -11.40 25.62 -24.65
N ALA A 90 -10.61 26.70 -24.61
CA ALA A 90 -9.43 26.79 -23.76
C ALA A 90 -9.80 26.86 -22.27
N ASN A 91 -10.82 27.64 -21.89
CA ASN A 91 -11.30 27.68 -20.50
C ASN A 91 -11.93 26.36 -20.07
N GLN A 92 -12.65 25.66 -20.95
CA GLN A 92 -13.18 24.33 -20.66
C GLN A 92 -12.06 23.30 -20.43
N MET A 93 -11.01 23.31 -21.26
CA MET A 93 -9.84 22.47 -21.04
C MET A 93 -9.14 22.78 -19.71
N ILE A 94 -8.88 24.06 -19.41
CA ILE A 94 -8.24 24.47 -18.15
C ILE A 94 -9.07 24.03 -16.94
N ASN A 95 -10.40 24.21 -16.97
CA ASN A 95 -11.28 23.77 -15.89
C ASN A 95 -11.31 22.24 -15.74
N SER A 96 -11.27 21.49 -16.85
CA SER A 96 -11.21 20.03 -16.80
C SER A 96 -9.91 19.52 -16.18
N VAL A 97 -8.76 20.13 -16.54
CA VAL A 97 -7.45 19.80 -15.96
C VAL A 97 -7.43 20.15 -14.47
N ASN A 98 -7.92 21.32 -14.08
CA ASN A 98 -7.99 21.73 -12.68
C ASN A 98 -8.83 20.75 -11.84
N ASN A 99 -9.97 20.31 -12.37
CA ASN A 99 -10.82 19.35 -11.68
C ASN A 99 -10.13 17.98 -11.50
N VAL A 100 -9.44 17.49 -12.54
CA VAL A 100 -8.69 16.22 -12.46
C VAL A 100 -7.53 16.31 -11.46
N VAL A 101 -6.78 17.41 -11.47
CA VAL A 101 -5.66 17.62 -10.53
C VAL A 101 -6.17 17.74 -9.09
N ASN A 102 -7.26 18.48 -8.87
CA ASN A 102 -7.85 18.61 -7.53
C ASN A 102 -8.39 17.27 -7.01
N LEU A 103 -9.09 16.50 -7.86
CA LEU A 103 -9.55 15.15 -7.53
C LEU A 103 -8.39 14.20 -7.23
N SER A 104 -7.28 14.33 -7.95
CA SER A 104 -6.06 13.55 -7.71
C SER A 104 -5.39 13.93 -6.39
N ALA A 105 -5.36 15.22 -6.05
CA ALA A 105 -4.79 15.70 -4.80
C ALA A 105 -5.63 15.26 -3.59
N GLU A 106 -6.96 15.35 -3.68
CA GLU A 106 -7.86 14.84 -2.63
C GLU A 106 -7.74 13.33 -2.44
N LYS A 107 -7.59 12.54 -3.51
CA LYS A 107 -7.35 11.10 -3.41
C LYS A 107 -6.02 10.77 -2.72
N LEU A 108 -4.96 11.52 -3.02
CA LEU A 108 -3.66 11.36 -2.35
C LEU A 108 -3.75 11.72 -0.86
N LEU A 109 -4.40 12.84 -0.54
CA LEU A 109 -4.65 13.25 0.85
C LEU A 109 -5.48 12.19 1.59
N SER A 110 -6.54 11.67 0.98
CA SER A 110 -7.38 10.63 1.56
C SER A 110 -6.61 9.34 1.84
N SER A 111 -5.72 8.95 0.91
CA SER A 111 -4.82 7.81 1.12
C SER A 111 -3.86 8.06 2.29
N PHE A 112 -3.30 9.26 2.40
CA PHE A 112 -2.42 9.62 3.50
C PHE A 112 -3.14 9.62 4.85
N VAL A 113 -4.33 10.22 4.92
CA VAL A 113 -5.22 10.24 6.09
C VAL A 113 -5.58 8.82 6.51
N MET A 114 -5.92 7.94 5.56
CA MET A 114 -6.21 6.52 5.85
C MET A 114 -5.02 5.80 6.49
N ILE A 115 -3.79 6.01 5.98
CA ILE A 115 -2.57 5.41 6.55
C ILE A 115 -2.34 5.93 7.97
N LEU A 116 -2.52 7.23 8.19
CA LEU A 116 -2.40 7.85 9.51
C LEU A 116 -3.42 7.29 10.50
N LEU A 117 -4.71 7.23 10.13
CA LEU A 117 -5.76 6.65 10.96
C LEU A 117 -5.52 5.16 11.24
N PHE A 118 -5.09 4.42 10.22
CA PHE A 118 -4.78 3.00 10.39
C PHE A 118 -3.66 2.82 11.42
N SER A 119 -2.58 3.59 11.32
CA SER A 119 -1.47 3.55 12.29
C SER A 119 -1.94 3.94 13.70
N LEU A 120 -2.77 4.98 13.83
CA LEU A 120 -3.31 5.43 15.11
C LEU A 120 -4.17 4.33 15.77
N PHE A 121 -5.13 3.76 15.04
CA PHE A 121 -5.98 2.70 15.57
C PHE A 121 -5.20 1.43 15.89
N MET A 122 -4.22 1.08 15.05
CA MET A 122 -3.37 -0.08 15.28
C MET A 122 -2.57 0.08 16.58
N PHE A 123 -2.09 1.29 16.86
CA PHE A 123 -1.43 1.62 18.12
C PHE A 123 -2.40 1.50 19.32
N ILE A 124 -3.59 2.13 19.24
CA ILE A 124 -4.58 2.12 20.33
C ILE A 124 -5.03 0.69 20.66
N PHE A 125 -5.49 -0.08 19.68
CA PHE A 125 -5.93 -1.46 19.92
C PHE A 125 -4.76 -2.35 20.35
N GLY A 126 -3.57 -2.16 19.78
CA GLY A 126 -2.36 -2.87 20.20
C GLY A 126 -2.05 -2.66 21.67
N LEU A 127 -2.23 -1.42 22.17
CA LEU A 127 -2.04 -1.07 23.58
C LEU A 127 -3.11 -1.74 24.46
N ILE A 128 -4.39 -1.68 24.06
CA ILE A 128 -5.50 -2.33 24.77
C ILE A 128 -5.26 -3.85 24.90
N ILE A 129 -4.90 -4.52 23.81
CA ILE A 129 -4.60 -5.97 23.81
C ILE A 129 -3.37 -6.28 24.67
N HIS A 130 -2.37 -5.41 24.67
CA HIS A 130 -1.19 -5.60 25.49
C HIS A 130 -1.53 -5.55 27.00
N LEU A 131 -2.44 -4.66 27.40
CA LEU A 131 -2.93 -4.56 28.76
C LEU A 131 -3.76 -5.80 29.15
N ILE A 132 -4.71 -6.21 28.30
CA ILE A 132 -5.54 -7.41 28.53
C ILE A 132 -4.66 -8.66 28.66
N SER A 133 -3.68 -8.84 27.76
CA SER A 133 -2.76 -9.98 27.80
C SER A 133 -1.91 -9.99 29.08
N SER A 134 -1.60 -8.83 29.64
CA SER A 134 -0.85 -8.73 30.90
C SER A 134 -1.74 -9.10 32.10
N ALA A 135 -3.03 -8.75 32.06
CA ALA A 135 -3.99 -9.10 33.11
C ALA A 135 -4.31 -10.61 33.14
N VAL A 136 -4.43 -11.27 31.98
CA VAL A 136 -4.79 -12.71 31.93
C VAL A 136 -3.70 -13.62 32.50
N LYS A 137 -2.44 -13.17 32.50
CA LYS A 137 -1.32 -13.92 33.11
C LYS A 137 -1.37 -14.00 34.63
N ILE A 138 -2.23 -13.23 35.29
CA ILE A 138 -2.39 -13.22 36.75
C ILE A 138 -3.20 -14.46 37.20
N VAL A 139 -3.99 -15.07 36.32
CA VAL A 139 -4.85 -16.23 36.64
C VAL A 139 -4.18 -17.53 36.18
N PRO A 140 -3.95 -18.52 37.07
CA PRO A 140 -3.20 -19.76 36.74
C PRO A 140 -3.90 -20.66 35.70
N LEU A 141 -5.24 -20.62 35.62
CA LEU A 141 -6.02 -21.26 34.56
C LEU A 141 -5.92 -20.49 33.23
N GLY A 142 -5.87 -19.16 33.29
CA GLY A 142 -5.75 -18.27 32.13
C GLY A 142 -4.42 -18.43 31.41
N GLU A 143 -3.32 -18.64 32.14
CA GLU A 143 -1.98 -18.81 31.55
C GLU A 143 -1.85 -20.10 30.71
N LYS A 144 -2.42 -21.20 31.17
CA LYS A 144 -2.40 -22.47 30.42
C LYS A 144 -3.25 -22.38 29.15
N LEU A 145 -4.41 -21.74 29.24
CA LEU A 145 -5.29 -21.52 28.11
C LEU A 145 -4.66 -20.56 27.09
N ASP A 146 -4.02 -19.47 27.56
CA ASP A 146 -3.32 -18.50 26.72
C ASP A 146 -2.17 -19.14 25.94
N LYS A 147 -1.41 -20.05 26.55
CA LYS A 147 -0.36 -20.81 25.84
C LYS A 147 -0.94 -21.74 24.78
N ALA A 148 -2.02 -22.48 25.08
CA ALA A 148 -2.66 -23.38 24.11
C ALA A 148 -3.19 -22.62 22.90
N ILE A 149 -3.89 -21.50 23.13
CA ILE A 149 -4.37 -20.60 22.08
C ILE A 149 -3.19 -19.96 21.33
N GLY A 150 -2.09 -19.68 22.03
CA GLY A 150 -0.82 -19.20 21.49
C GLY A 150 -0.22 -20.14 20.46
N PHE A 151 -0.16 -21.42 20.78
CA PHE A 151 0.31 -22.46 19.86
C PHE A 151 -0.53 -22.52 18.60
N ILE A 152 -1.86 -22.56 18.73
CA ILE A 152 -2.79 -22.63 17.59
C ILE A 152 -2.62 -21.42 16.67
N SER A 153 -2.62 -20.20 17.22
CA SER A 153 -2.44 -19.01 16.39
C SER A 153 -1.03 -18.90 15.79
N GLY A 154 -0.02 -19.43 16.48
CA GLY A 154 1.36 -19.51 15.99
C GLY A 154 1.47 -20.42 14.78
N VAL A 155 0.86 -21.61 14.84
CA VAL A 155 0.78 -22.56 13.72
C VAL A 155 0.07 -21.93 12.52
N VAL A 156 -1.06 -21.23 12.73
CA VAL A 156 -1.78 -20.53 11.64
C VAL A 156 -0.90 -19.45 11.00
N LYS A 157 -0.19 -18.63 11.80
CA LYS A 157 0.77 -17.65 11.26
C LYS A 157 1.93 -18.31 10.51
N GLY A 158 2.45 -19.42 11.03
CA GLY A 158 3.48 -20.21 10.37
C GLY A 158 3.02 -20.77 9.02
N LEU A 159 1.76 -21.23 8.94
CA LEU A 159 1.13 -21.69 7.69
C LEU A 159 1.00 -20.57 6.66
N ILE A 160 0.52 -19.39 7.07
CA ILE A 160 0.44 -18.22 6.19
C ILE A 160 1.84 -17.86 5.67
N MET A 161 2.85 -17.83 6.55
CA MET A 161 4.23 -17.51 6.14
C MET A 161 4.82 -18.57 5.21
N ALA A 162 4.55 -19.85 5.46
CA ALA A 162 4.92 -20.95 4.58
C ALA A 162 4.32 -20.78 3.18
N ILE A 163 3.03 -20.43 3.08
CA ILE A 163 2.37 -20.20 1.78
C ILE A 163 3.02 -19.02 1.05
N ILE A 164 3.32 -17.92 1.74
CA ILE A 164 4.00 -16.75 1.15
C ILE A 164 5.40 -17.14 0.62
N VAL A 165 6.19 -17.84 1.43
CA VAL A 165 7.54 -18.31 1.03
C VAL A 165 7.46 -19.27 -0.15
N TYR A 166 6.48 -20.18 -0.17
CA TYR A 166 6.23 -21.05 -1.31
C TYR A 166 5.88 -20.26 -2.58
N PHE A 167 5.03 -19.24 -2.46
CA PHE A 167 4.65 -18.40 -3.60
C PHE A 167 5.83 -17.62 -4.17
N ILE A 168 6.71 -17.08 -3.31
CA ILE A 168 7.95 -16.40 -3.71
C ILE A 168 8.90 -17.38 -4.42
N LEU A 169 9.15 -18.55 -3.84
CA LEU A 169 10.00 -19.57 -4.47
C LEU A 169 9.44 -20.04 -5.82
N TYR A 170 8.13 -20.20 -5.92
CA TYR A 170 7.46 -20.57 -7.16
C TYR A 170 7.58 -19.49 -8.23
N THR A 171 7.35 -18.22 -7.88
CA THR A 171 7.50 -17.10 -8.83
C THR A 171 8.94 -16.90 -9.28
N VAL A 172 9.93 -17.06 -8.40
CA VAL A 172 11.35 -17.00 -8.76
C VAL A 172 11.76 -18.20 -9.64
N ASN A 173 11.25 -19.40 -9.39
CA ASN A 173 11.51 -20.58 -10.22
C ASN A 173 10.75 -20.57 -11.56
N MET A 174 9.73 -19.72 -11.70
CA MET A 174 8.97 -19.49 -12.92
C MET A 174 9.47 -18.28 -13.72
N ILE A 175 10.62 -17.68 -13.38
CA ILE A 175 11.32 -16.84 -14.34
C ILE A 175 11.74 -17.79 -15.47
N PRO A 176 11.08 -17.80 -16.65
CA PRO A 176 11.64 -18.53 -17.76
C PRO A 176 13.04 -17.98 -17.91
N ASN A 177 14.01 -18.88 -18.04
CA ASN A 177 15.29 -18.54 -18.60
C ASN A 177 14.94 -17.86 -19.93
N VAL A 178 14.86 -16.52 -19.94
CA VAL A 178 14.63 -15.73 -21.14
C VAL A 178 15.96 -15.85 -21.85
N HIS A 179 16.16 -17.01 -22.46
CA HIS A 179 16.93 -17.14 -23.67
C HIS A 179 16.18 -16.21 -24.61
N ILE A 180 16.60 -14.95 -24.62
CA ILE A 180 16.25 -14.03 -25.69
C ILE A 180 16.79 -14.76 -26.91
N PRO A 181 15.96 -15.35 -27.79
CA PRO A 181 16.50 -15.68 -29.10
C PRO A 181 16.90 -14.31 -29.63
N LEU A 182 18.21 -14.06 -29.74
CA LEU A 182 18.69 -12.93 -30.50
C LEU A 182 18.25 -13.26 -31.92
N ASP A 183 17.03 -12.82 -32.25
CA ASP A 183 16.38 -13.13 -33.49
C ASP A 183 17.33 -12.62 -34.57
N ASN A 184 17.84 -13.54 -35.38
CA ASN A 184 18.84 -13.24 -36.40
C ASN A 184 18.36 -12.13 -37.34
N ILE A 185 17.05 -11.85 -37.36
CA ILE A 185 16.42 -10.71 -38.04
C ILE A 185 16.89 -9.35 -37.48
N VAL A 186 16.95 -9.17 -36.16
CA VAL A 186 17.40 -7.91 -35.54
C VAL A 186 18.90 -7.70 -35.78
N LEU A 187 19.70 -8.77 -35.65
CA LEU A 187 21.14 -8.70 -35.93
C LEU A 187 21.43 -8.42 -37.42
N ASN A 188 20.67 -9.02 -38.33
CA ASN A 188 20.83 -8.81 -39.77
C ASN A 188 20.38 -7.40 -40.21
N ASN A 189 19.32 -6.87 -39.60
CA ASN A 189 18.88 -5.48 -39.85
C ASN A 189 19.88 -4.45 -39.31
N VAL A 190 20.51 -4.72 -38.15
CA VAL A 190 21.57 -3.86 -37.61
C VAL A 190 22.84 -3.95 -38.47
N MET A 191 23.22 -5.14 -38.95
CA MET A 191 24.37 -5.27 -39.85
C MET A 191 24.13 -4.64 -41.22
N GLN A 192 22.91 -4.65 -41.77
CA GLN A 192 22.57 -3.90 -42.98
C GLN A 192 22.61 -2.38 -42.77
N MET A 193 22.22 -1.89 -41.59
CA MET A 193 22.34 -0.46 -41.25
C MET A 193 23.78 0.00 -41.09
N ILE A 194 24.70 -0.88 -40.66
CA ILE A 194 26.11 -0.53 -40.44
C ILE A 194 26.97 -0.81 -41.69
N GLY A 195 26.60 -1.78 -42.53
CA GLY A 195 27.29 -2.13 -43.77
C GLY A 195 26.85 -1.36 -45.02
N GLY A 196 25.95 -0.39 -44.87
CA GLY A 196 25.46 0.48 -45.95
C GLY A 196 26.36 1.69 -46.22
N PHE A 197 27.64 1.45 -46.50
CA PHE A 197 28.56 2.40 -47.15
C PHE A 197 29.12 1.77 -48.42
#